data_AF-A0A1A8Y019-F1
#
_entry.id   AF-A0A1A8Y019-F1
#
_cell.length_a   1.000
_cell.length_b   1.000
_cell.length_c   1.000
_cell.angle_alpha   90.00
_cell.angle_beta   90.00
_cell.angle_gamma   90.00
#
_symmetry.space_group_name_H-M   'P 1'
#
loop_
_entity.id
_entity.type
_entity.pdbx_description
1 polymer ?
#
loop_
_entity_poly.entity_id
_entity_poly.type
_entity_poly.pdbx_seq_one_letter_code
_entity_poly.pdbx_strand_id
1 'polypeptide(L)' 'MNPIIQNRKIRIAVVGCGRIAKNHFASIEAHSDQLELVAVCDNNPSILEAHKEQYQVPGYQRLEDMLKVEA' A
#
# COMPACT_ATOMS: atom_id res chain seq x y z
N MET A 1 -8.17 19.17 -13.55
CA MET A 1 -8.76 17.83 -13.75
C MET A 1 -7.58 16.87 -13.86
N ASN A 2 -7.52 15.81 -13.07
CA ASN A 2 -6.39 14.88 -13.12
C ASN A 2 -6.48 14.02 -14.40
N PRO A 3 -5.35 13.71 -15.05
CA PRO A 3 -5.34 12.86 -16.24
C PRO A 3 -5.90 11.47 -15.91
N ILE A 4 -6.67 10.92 -16.84
CA ILE A 4 -7.16 9.53 -16.75
C ILE A 4 -5.96 8.60 -16.92
N ILE A 5 -5.77 7.67 -15.98
CA ILE A 5 -4.70 6.67 -16.06
C ILE A 5 -5.08 5.61 -17.11
N GLN A 6 -4.17 5.35 -18.06
CA GLN A 6 -4.31 4.34 -19.10
C GLN A 6 -3.02 3.51 -19.20
N ASN A 7 -3.14 2.26 -19.67
CA ASN A 7 -2.02 1.36 -19.99
C ASN A 7 -1.02 1.06 -18.85
N ARG A 8 -1.45 1.21 -17.60
CA ARG A 8 -0.73 0.75 -16.41
C ARG A 8 -1.70 0.46 -15.27
N LYS A 9 -1.25 -0.29 -14.26
CA LYS A 9 -2.01 -0.50 -13.02
C LYS A 9 -2.09 0.78 -12.20
N ILE A 10 -3.12 0.86 -11.36
CA ILE A 10 -3.24 1.89 -10.33
C ILE A 10 -2.37 1.46 -9.16
N ARG A 11 -1.37 2.29 -8.85
CA ARG A 11 -0.48 2.13 -7.70
C ARG A 11 -1.22 2.54 -6.43
N ILE A 12 -1.25 1.65 -5.44
CA ILE A 12 -1.92 1.88 -4.16
C ILE A 12 -0.90 1.71 -3.04
N ALA A 13 -0.87 2.66 -2.11
CA ALA A 13 -0.19 2.52 -0.82
C ALA A 13 -1.25 2.50 0.29
N VAL A 14 -1.04 1.68 1.32
CA VAL A 14 -1.97 1.57 2.45
C VAL A 14 -1.33 2.13 3.71
N VAL A 15 -1.97 3.14 4.30
CA VAL A 15 -1.62 3.67 5.62
C VAL A 15 -2.60 3.16 6.68
N GLY A 16 -2.07 2.59 7.76
CA GLY A 16 -2.83 1.90 8.80
C GLY A 16 -3.08 0.45 8.45
N CYS A 17 -2.24 -0.44 8.97
CA CYS A 17 -2.24 -1.89 8.74
C CYS A 17 -2.94 -2.67 9.87
N GLY A 18 -3.97 -2.06 10.47
CA GLY A 18 -4.76 -2.66 11.55
C GLY A 18 -5.83 -3.66 11.07
N ARG A 19 -6.83 -3.91 11.92
CA ARG A 19 -7.86 -4.94 11.70
C ARG A 19 -8.55 -4.91 10.33
N ILE A 20 -8.83 -3.71 9.79
CA ILE A 20 -9.58 -3.53 8.54
C ILE A 20 -8.66 -3.61 7.32
N ALA A 21 -7.35 -3.41 7.49
CA ALA A 21 -6.37 -3.43 6.41
C ALA A 21 -6.40 -4.74 5.61
N LYS A 22 -6.66 -5.87 6.28
CA LYS A 22 -6.84 -7.18 5.63
C LYS A 22 -7.85 -7.16 4.48
N ASN A 23 -8.94 -6.40 4.62
CA ASN A 23 -9.98 -6.32 3.57
C ASN A 23 -9.50 -5.44 2.42
N HIS A 24 -8.75 -4.37 2.71
CA HIS A 24 -8.13 -3.53 1.68
C HIS A 24 -7.12 -4.34 0.87
N PHE A 25 -6.22 -5.08 1.54
CA PHE A 25 -5.26 -5.94 0.86
C PHE A 25 -5.94 -7.03 0.04
N ALA A 26 -6.95 -7.71 0.60
CA ALA A 26 -7.72 -8.72 -0.13
C ALA A 26 -8.41 -8.14 -1.38
N SER A 27 -8.94 -6.91 -1.32
CA SER A 27 -9.49 -6.24 -2.50
C SER A 27 -8.42 -5.87 -3.53
N ILE A 28 -7.22 -5.44 -3.10
CA ILE A 28 -6.11 -5.15 -4.01
C ILE A 28 -5.67 -6.42 -4.73
N GLU A 29 -5.51 -7.54 -4.00
CA GLU A 29 -5.20 -8.85 -4.56
C GLU A 29 -6.28 -9.34 -5.53
N ALA A 30 -7.56 -9.25 -5.15
CA ALA A 30 -8.68 -9.66 -5.99
C ALA A 30 -8.78 -8.86 -7.30
N HIS A 31 -8.18 -7.66 -7.35
CA HIS A 31 -8.13 -6.79 -8.51
C HIS A 31 -6.70 -6.60 -9.03
N SER A 32 -5.80 -7.57 -8.82
CA SER A 32 -4.38 -7.47 -9.17
C SER A 32 -4.10 -7.23 -10.65
N ASP A 33 -5.05 -7.49 -11.54
CA ASP A 33 -4.94 -7.17 -12.97
C ASP A 33 -4.93 -5.66 -13.23
N GLN A 34 -5.55 -4.88 -12.34
CA GLN A 34 -5.72 -3.43 -12.47
C GLN A 34 -5.03 -2.64 -11.35
N LEU A 35 -4.80 -3.27 -10.19
CA LEU A 35 -4.24 -2.64 -9.01
C LEU A 35 -2.90 -3.28 -8.64
N GLU A 36 -2.01 -2.48 -8.06
CA GLU A 36 -0.77 -2.96 -7.44
C GLU A 36 -0.54 -2.27 -6.10
N LEU A 37 -0.27 -3.06 -5.06
CA LEU A 37 0.19 -2.52 -3.78
C LEU A 37 1.67 -2.15 -3.94
N VAL A 38 2.03 -0.90 -3.64
CA VAL A 38 3.41 -0.41 -3.81
C VAL A 38 4.10 -0.06 -2.50
N ALA A 39 3.34 0.16 -1.42
CA ALA A 39 3.89 0.47 -0.11
C ALA A 39 2.86 0.24 1.01
N VAL A 40 3.36 0.03 2.22
CA VAL A 40 2.57 0.03 3.45
C VAL A 40 3.14 1.01 4.47
N CYS A 41 2.28 1.58 5.30
CA CYS A 41 2.68 2.50 6.36
C CYS A 41 1.91 2.20 7.65
N ASP A 42 2.63 1.98 8.74
CA ASP A 42 2.06 1.79 10.08
C ASP A 42 3.05 2.25 11.14
N ASN A 43 2.55 2.87 12.22
CA ASN A 43 3.41 3.37 13.30
C ASN A 43 3.83 2.27 14.29
N ASN A 44 3.24 1.08 14.20
CA ASN A 44 3.63 -0.09 14.97
C ASN A 44 4.66 -0.92 14.18
N PRO A 45 5.93 -1.00 14.63
CA PRO A 45 6.99 -1.70 13.91
C PRO A 45 6.71 -3.19 13.66
N SER A 46 6.06 -3.88 14.60
CA SER A 46 5.74 -5.30 14.44
C SER A 46 4.69 -5.54 13.35
N ILE A 47 3.68 -4.67 13.28
CA ILE A 47 2.65 -4.73 12.23
C ILE A 47 3.27 -4.39 10.88
N LEU A 48 4.11 -3.35 10.84
CA LEU A 48 4.77 -2.89 9.63
C LEU A 48 5.64 -3.98 9.01
N GLU A 49 6.52 -4.59 9.79
CA GLU A 49 7.42 -5.64 9.28
C GLU A 49 6.64 -6.87 8.82
N ALA A 50 5.58 -7.28 9.54
CA ALA A 50 4.74 -8.39 9.11
C ALA A 50 4.10 -8.15 7.73
N HIS A 51 3.61 -6.94 7.46
CA HIS A 51 2.99 -6.62 6.16
C HIS A 51 4.02 -6.38 5.06
N LYS A 52 5.15 -5.76 5.39
CA LYS A 52 6.27 -5.61 4.46
C LYS A 52 6.78 -6.98 3.98
N GLU A 53 6.91 -7.95 4.89
CA GLU A 53 7.29 -9.32 4.55
C GLU A 53 6.18 -10.06 3.80
N GLN A 54 4.92 -9.96 4.24
CA GLN A 54 3.81 -10.64 3.56
C GLN A 54 3.64 -10.17 2.11
N TYR A 55 3.71 -8.86 1.88
CA TYR A 55 3.39 -8.26 0.58
C TYR A 55 4.63 -7.92 -0.27
N GLN A 56 5.84 -8.05 0.29
CA GLN A 56 7.10 -7.74 -0.40
C GLN A 56 7.15 -6.31 -0.96
N VAL A 57 6.65 -5.34 -0.20
CA VAL A 57 6.64 -3.91 -0.55
C VAL A 57 7.36 -3.06 0.49
N PRO A 58 7.91 -1.89 0.13
CA PRO A 58 8.43 -0.91 1.07
C PRO A 58 7.47 -0.63 2.24
N GLY A 59 8.04 -0.55 3.44
CA GLY A 59 7.33 -0.23 4.68
C GLY A 59 7.83 1.08 5.29
N TYR A 60 6.90 1.96 5.68
CA TYR A 60 7.19 3.26 6.28
C TYR A 60 6.56 3.38 7.67
N GLN A 61 7.30 3.88 8.66
CA GLN A 61 6.73 4.17 9.99
C GLN A 61 5.99 5.50 10.04
N ARG A 62 6.27 6.39 9.09
CA ARG A 62 5.76 7.75 9.05
C ARG A 62 5.11 8.02 7.70
N LEU A 63 3.91 8.57 7.74
CA LEU A 63 3.17 8.95 6.53
C LEU A 63 3.97 9.95 5.69
N GLU A 64 4.64 10.91 6.33
CA GLU A 64 5.42 11.92 5.59
C GLU A 64 6.56 11.29 4.79
N ASP A 65 7.18 10.22 5.30
CA ASP A 65 8.28 9.56 4.61
C ASP A 65 7.78 8.72 3.43
N MET A 66 6.62 8.06 3.57
CA MET A 66 5.95 7.39 2.46
C MET A 66 5.58 8.39 1.36
N LEU A 67 4.96 9.51 1.71
CA LEU A 67 4.50 10.51 0.73
C LEU A 67 5.65 11.19 -0.01
N LYS A 68 6.83 11.35 0.59
CA LYS A 68 8.01 11.89 -0.12
C LYS A 68 8.52 10.98 -1.24
N VAL A 69 8.28 9.67 -1.13
CA VAL A 69 8.81 8.66 -2.05
C VAL A 69 7.74 8.19 -3.04
N GLU A 70 6.49 8.05 -2.60
CA GLU A 70 5.43 7.37 -3.36
C GLU A 70 4.36 8.28 -3.98
N ALA A 71 4.34 9.59 -3.64
CA ALA A 71 3.39 10.56 -4.21
C ALA A 71 3.93 11.23 -5.49
#